data_AF-A0A8S9L480-F1
#
_entry.id   AF-A0A8S9L480-F1
#
_cell.length_a   1.000
_cell.length_b   1.000
_cell.length_c   1.000
_cell.angle_alpha   90.00
_cell.angle_beta   90.00
_cell.angle_gamma   90.00
#
_symmetry.space_group_name_H-M   'P 1'
#
loop_
_entity.id
_entity.type
_entity.pdbx_description
1 polymer ?
#
loop_
_entity_poly.entity_id
_entity_poly.type
_entity_poly.pdbx_seq_one_letter_code
_entity_poly.pdbx_strand_id
1 'polypeptide(L)'
;MFRVLGEVVYHVAFEMMTSHVELWDDLGYYITSHIETDFQRAVYVFQCLTMWLHEEFIDPIVEHLLPEINKRLNPPSDVLVDNSCWVLAFLGAFCAISQLVAMKDYAETVMEMADKMVDSVRELVERKLEVGFVRRAFRDFEIIVKKQMEWYRMNEYKLTKSLLHRLYVIKGMTMDSKMVLWRINVFVERGMADHVAA
;
A
#
# COMPACT_ATOMS: atom_id res chain seq x y z
N MET A 1 15.79 -4.43 0.24
CA MET A 1 16.67 -3.41 -0.36
C MET A 1 16.12 -2.05 0.07
N PHE A 2 16.97 -1.07 0.42
CA PHE A 2 16.61 0.28 0.92
C PHE A 2 16.13 0.45 2.38
N ARG A 3 16.27 -0.56 3.26
CA ARG A 3 15.76 -0.47 4.64
C ARG A 3 16.25 0.76 5.43
N VAL A 4 17.56 1.01 5.44
CA VAL A 4 18.14 2.16 6.15
C VAL A 4 17.64 3.47 5.55
N LEU A 5 17.56 3.57 4.22
CA LEU A 5 17.00 4.75 3.55
C LEU A 5 15.54 4.97 3.97
N GLY A 6 14.72 3.92 3.99
CA GLY A 6 13.32 4.00 4.39
C GLY A 6 13.13 4.45 5.84
N GLU A 7 13.94 3.92 6.77
CA GLU A 7 13.92 4.32 8.19
C GLU A 7 14.32 5.80 8.35
N VAL A 8 15.38 6.25 7.67
CA VAL A 8 15.82 7.65 7.70
C VAL A 8 14.77 8.58 7.11
N VAL A 9 14.24 8.27 5.92
CA VAL A 9 13.22 9.11 5.26
C VAL A 9 11.97 9.21 6.11
N TYR A 10 11.50 8.10 6.70
CA TYR A 10 10.34 8.12 7.59
C TYR A 10 10.55 9.07 8.78
N HIS A 11 11.68 8.95 9.50
CA HIS A 11 11.92 9.80 10.67
C HIS A 11 12.02 11.28 10.31
N VAL A 12 12.74 11.62 9.24
CA VAL A 12 12.85 13.02 8.80
C VAL A 12 11.49 13.57 8.33
N ALA A 13 10.76 12.80 7.53
CA ALA A 13 9.43 13.21 7.06
C ALA A 13 8.43 13.37 8.20
N PHE A 14 8.48 12.48 9.21
CA PHE A 14 7.63 12.57 10.39
C PHE A 14 7.86 13.86 11.16
N GLU A 15 9.12 14.18 11.48
CA GLU A 15 9.45 15.41 12.19
C GLU A 15 9.07 16.65 11.39
N MET A 16 9.35 16.68 10.08
CA MET A 16 9.02 17.83 9.23
C MET A 16 7.51 18.06 9.11
N MET A 17 6.74 17.01 8.85
CA MET A 17 5.29 17.13 8.60
C MET A 17 4.49 17.33 9.90
N THR A 18 4.94 16.78 11.04
CA THR A 18 4.26 16.96 12.34
C THR A 18 4.61 18.26 13.04
N SER A 19 5.78 18.83 12.78
CA SER A 19 6.17 20.14 13.34
C SER A 19 5.47 21.32 12.67
N HIS A 20 4.70 21.08 11.60
CA HIS A 20 3.98 22.09 10.80
C HIS A 20 4.87 23.23 10.27
N VAL A 21 6.18 23.01 10.17
CA VAL A 21 7.13 24.03 9.71
C VAL A 21 7.05 24.18 8.19
N GLU A 22 7.03 23.06 7.46
CA GLU A 22 6.96 23.05 5.99
C GLU A 22 6.58 21.65 5.50
N LEU A 23 5.90 21.57 4.35
CA LEU A 23 5.79 20.32 3.62
C LEU A 23 7.15 20.01 2.99
N TRP A 24 7.52 18.72 2.95
CA TRP A 24 8.78 18.32 2.33
C TRP A 24 8.62 18.19 0.81
N ASP A 25 8.43 19.33 0.13
CA ASP A 25 8.16 19.38 -1.31
C ASP A 25 9.26 18.69 -2.14
N ASP A 26 10.52 18.81 -1.72
CA ASP A 26 11.65 18.12 -2.35
C ASP A 26 11.50 16.58 -2.33
N LEU A 27 10.90 16.03 -1.26
CA LEU A 27 10.62 14.59 -1.17
C LEU A 27 9.50 14.18 -2.12
N GLY A 28 8.43 14.99 -2.18
CA GLY A 28 7.35 14.80 -3.15
C GLY A 28 7.90 14.82 -4.59
N TYR A 29 8.68 15.85 -4.92
CA TYR A 29 9.35 15.99 -6.20
C TYR A 29 10.31 14.82 -6.49
N TYR A 30 11.06 14.36 -5.51
CA TYR A 30 11.94 13.20 -5.67
C TYR A 30 11.15 11.94 -6.06
N ILE A 31 10.06 11.64 -5.35
CA ILE A 31 9.22 10.47 -5.62
C ILE A 31 8.62 10.55 -7.03
N THR A 32 8.07 11.70 -7.41
CA THR A 32 7.38 11.86 -8.70
C THR A 32 8.35 11.93 -9.88
N SER A 33 9.49 12.60 -9.75
CA SER A 33 10.49 12.71 -10.84
C SER A 33 11.23 11.41 -11.16
N HIS A 34 11.32 10.49 -10.20
CA HIS A 34 12.06 9.24 -10.36
C HIS A 34 11.17 8.03 -10.66
N ILE A 35 9.85 8.21 -10.78
CA ILE A 35 8.94 7.07 -10.89
C ILE A 35 9.13 6.27 -12.19
N GLU A 36 9.46 6.94 -13.28
CA GLU A 36 9.70 6.28 -14.58
C GLU A 36 11.08 5.63 -14.65
N THR A 37 12.09 6.24 -14.02
CA THR A 37 13.51 5.86 -14.14
C THR A 37 13.99 4.91 -13.04
N ASP A 38 13.44 5.02 -11.82
CA ASP A 38 13.73 4.16 -10.66
C ASP A 38 12.44 3.90 -9.84
N PHE A 39 11.47 3.25 -10.50
CA PHE A 39 10.17 2.92 -9.91
C PHE A 39 10.28 2.24 -8.54
N GLN A 40 11.17 1.26 -8.42
CA GLN A 40 11.28 0.47 -7.20
C GLN A 40 11.68 1.34 -6.02
N ARG A 41 12.65 2.24 -6.20
CA ARG A 41 13.09 3.13 -5.14
C ARG A 41 12.04 4.19 -4.81
N ALA A 42 11.46 4.82 -5.82
CA ALA A 42 10.44 5.86 -5.62
C ALA A 42 9.24 5.31 -4.83
N VAL A 43 8.70 4.16 -5.25
CA VAL A 43 7.57 3.51 -4.58
C VAL A 43 7.95 2.98 -3.20
N TYR A 44 9.16 2.42 -3.03
CA TYR A 44 9.62 1.99 -1.71
C TYR A 44 9.69 3.17 -0.72
N VAL A 45 10.23 4.31 -1.16
CA VAL A 45 10.29 5.53 -0.35
C VAL A 45 8.88 5.99 0.03
N PHE A 46 7.95 6.05 -0.93
CA PHE A 46 6.56 6.38 -0.65
C PHE A 46 5.92 5.42 0.38
N GLN A 47 6.13 4.12 0.25
CA GLN A 47 5.59 3.13 1.21
C GLN A 47 6.13 3.31 2.63
N CYS A 48 7.32 3.88 2.79
CA CYS A 48 7.91 4.17 4.10
C CYS A 48 7.22 5.32 4.80
N LEU A 49 6.45 6.16 4.10
CA LEU A 49 5.65 7.24 4.66
C LEU A 49 4.38 6.68 5.30
N THR A 50 4.56 6.01 6.43
CA THR A 50 3.47 5.34 7.17
C THR A 50 2.79 6.26 8.19
N MET A 51 2.74 7.56 7.93
CA MET A 51 1.99 8.57 8.69
C MET A 51 0.88 9.17 7.82
N TRP A 52 -0.05 9.93 8.40
CA TRP A 52 -0.98 10.74 7.62
C TRP A 52 -0.23 11.80 6.80
N LEU A 53 -0.58 11.96 5.53
CA LEU A 53 0.01 12.92 4.61
C LEU A 53 -0.99 14.03 4.27
N HIS A 54 -0.49 15.26 4.21
CA HIS A 54 -1.26 16.42 3.78
C HIS A 54 -1.68 16.28 2.30
N GLU A 55 -2.84 16.85 1.96
CA GLU A 55 -3.42 16.79 0.61
C GLU A 55 -2.48 17.39 -0.44
N GLU A 56 -1.84 18.52 -0.12
CA GLU A 56 -0.89 19.19 -1.01
C GLU A 56 0.34 18.33 -1.34
N PHE A 57 0.73 17.42 -0.43
CA PHE A 57 1.79 16.44 -0.68
C PHE A 57 1.29 15.25 -1.50
N ILE A 58 0.01 14.91 -1.38
CA ILE A 58 -0.61 13.75 -2.01
C ILE A 58 -1.00 14.00 -3.46
N ASP A 59 -1.44 15.21 -3.82
CA ASP A 59 -1.92 15.49 -5.19
C ASP A 59 -0.88 15.15 -6.27
N PRO A 60 0.40 15.55 -6.15
CA PRO A 60 1.42 15.16 -7.14
C PRO A 60 1.67 13.65 -7.19
N ILE A 61 1.49 12.97 -6.05
CA ILE A 61 1.61 11.52 -5.95
C ILE A 61 0.44 10.86 -6.69
N VAL A 62 -0.79 11.35 -6.54
CA VAL A 62 -1.93 10.84 -7.30
C VAL A 62 -1.73 11.04 -8.80
N GLU A 63 -1.27 12.22 -9.21
CA GLU A 63 -1.10 12.57 -10.62
C GLU A 63 -0.03 11.73 -11.32
N HIS A 64 1.10 11.47 -10.65
CA HIS A 64 2.27 10.84 -11.29
C HIS A 64 2.56 9.41 -10.81
N LEU A 65 2.42 9.13 -9.52
CA LEU A 65 2.77 7.83 -8.95
C LEU A 65 1.69 6.78 -9.22
N LEU A 66 0.43 7.15 -9.04
CA LEU A 66 -0.69 6.20 -9.12
C LEU A 66 -0.84 5.56 -10.50
N PRO A 67 -0.69 6.27 -11.64
CA PRO A 67 -0.72 5.65 -12.96
C PRO A 67 0.38 4.61 -13.16
N GLU A 68 1.59 4.87 -12.65
CA GLU A 68 2.72 3.96 -12.77
C GLU A 68 2.58 2.73 -11.87
N ILE A 69 2.00 2.89 -10.69
CA ILE A 69 1.57 1.78 -9.83
C ILE A 69 0.51 0.94 -10.55
N ASN A 70 -0.53 1.56 -11.11
CA ASN A 70 -1.61 0.86 -11.79
C ASN A 70 -1.09 0.02 -12.97
N LYS A 71 -0.18 0.57 -13.78
CA LYS A 71 0.50 -0.17 -14.87
C LYS A 71 1.23 -1.42 -14.36
N ARG A 72 1.87 -1.35 -13.19
CA ARG A 72 2.66 -2.45 -12.60
C ARG A 72 1.87 -3.38 -11.69
N LEU A 73 0.61 -3.07 -11.40
CA LEU A 73 -0.35 -4.02 -10.83
C LEU A 73 -0.79 -5.08 -11.84
N ASN A 74 -0.49 -4.93 -13.12
CA ASN A 74 -0.72 -6.01 -14.07
C ASN A 74 0.19 -7.21 -13.70
N PRO A 75 -0.38 -8.40 -13.47
CA PRO A 75 0.41 -9.57 -13.09
C PRO A 75 1.45 -9.93 -14.14
N PRO A 76 2.68 -10.28 -13.74
CA PRO A 76 3.67 -10.79 -14.67
C PRO A 76 3.24 -12.13 -15.27
N SER A 77 3.74 -12.38 -16.48
CA SER A 77 3.40 -13.58 -17.27
C SER A 77 4.14 -14.84 -16.81
N ASP A 78 5.29 -14.71 -16.13
CA ASP A 78 6.15 -15.83 -15.70
C ASP A 78 6.77 -15.58 -14.30
N VAL A 79 7.05 -16.66 -13.57
CA VAL A 79 7.74 -16.72 -12.27
C VAL A 79 9.16 -16.15 -12.32
N LEU A 80 9.83 -16.24 -13.48
CA LEU A 80 11.23 -15.84 -13.66
C LEU A 80 11.43 -14.32 -13.68
N VAL A 81 10.36 -13.53 -13.74
CA VAL A 81 10.42 -12.07 -13.66
C VAL A 81 10.68 -11.65 -12.21
N ASP A 82 11.55 -10.65 -12.01
CA ASP A 82 11.74 -10.03 -10.69
C ASP A 82 10.39 -9.58 -10.11
N ASN A 83 9.93 -10.32 -9.10
CA ASN A 83 8.63 -10.08 -8.48
C ASN A 83 8.59 -8.82 -7.63
N SER A 84 9.74 -8.17 -7.41
CA SER A 84 9.84 -6.96 -6.60
C SER A 84 8.97 -5.84 -7.15
N CYS A 85 8.88 -5.65 -8.47
CA CYS A 85 8.08 -4.59 -9.08
C CYS A 85 6.58 -4.74 -8.78
N TRP A 86 6.04 -5.95 -8.95
CA TRP A 86 4.63 -6.19 -8.68
C TRP A 86 4.32 -6.11 -7.18
N VAL A 87 5.19 -6.67 -6.33
CA VAL A 87 5.04 -6.58 -4.87
C VAL A 87 5.06 -5.12 -4.43
N LEU A 88 5.98 -4.31 -4.94
CA LEU A 88 6.04 -2.88 -4.65
C LEU A 88 4.83 -2.13 -5.19
N ALA A 89 4.33 -2.47 -6.38
CA ALA A 89 3.10 -1.88 -6.89
C ALA A 89 1.90 -2.21 -5.99
N PHE A 90 1.76 -3.47 -5.54
CA PHE A 90 0.69 -3.89 -4.62
C PHE A 90 0.71 -3.10 -3.30
N LEU A 91 1.89 -3.01 -2.67
CA LEU A 91 2.04 -2.29 -1.40
C LEU A 91 1.90 -0.77 -1.58
N GLY A 92 2.44 -0.22 -2.67
CA GLY A 92 2.31 1.20 -3.01
C GLY A 92 0.86 1.59 -3.27
N ALA A 93 0.11 0.75 -3.98
CA ALA A 93 -1.32 0.93 -4.20
C ALA A 93 -2.07 0.99 -2.87
N PHE A 94 -1.80 0.05 -1.95
CA PHE A 94 -2.40 0.06 -0.63
C PHE A 94 -2.10 1.35 0.15
N CYS A 95 -0.84 1.79 0.17
CA CYS A 95 -0.46 3.03 0.84
C CYS A 95 -1.19 4.23 0.23
N ALA A 96 -1.29 4.33 -1.09
CA ALA A 96 -1.99 5.41 -1.76
C ALA A 96 -3.48 5.42 -1.41
N ILE A 97 -4.20 4.31 -1.60
CA ILE A 97 -5.65 4.29 -1.31
C ILE A 97 -5.96 4.52 0.18
N SER A 98 -5.04 4.17 1.08
CA SER A 98 -5.19 4.45 2.51
C SER A 98 -5.09 5.94 2.84
N GLN A 99 -4.26 6.70 2.11
CA GLN A 99 -4.20 8.16 2.26
C GLN A 99 -5.44 8.84 1.66
N LEU A 100 -5.98 8.29 0.58
CA LEU A 100 -7.07 8.88 -0.19
C LEU A 100 -8.48 8.55 0.34
N VAL A 101 -8.65 7.48 1.12
CA VAL A 101 -9.99 6.96 1.50
C VAL A 101 -10.87 7.98 2.23
N ALA A 102 -10.29 8.91 2.96
CA ALA A 102 -11.02 9.96 3.66
C ALA A 102 -11.35 11.18 2.78
N MET A 103 -10.76 11.27 1.59
CA MET A 103 -10.91 12.37 0.64
C MET A 103 -12.02 12.02 -0.36
N LYS A 104 -13.12 12.79 -0.33
CA LYS A 104 -14.32 12.49 -1.13
C LYS A 104 -14.05 12.50 -2.63
N ASP A 105 -13.19 13.40 -3.08
CA ASP A 105 -12.89 13.61 -4.50
C ASP A 105 -12.14 12.42 -5.12
N TYR A 106 -11.53 11.57 -4.29
CA TYR A 106 -10.79 10.37 -4.69
C TYR A 106 -11.54 9.06 -4.44
N ALA A 107 -12.83 9.10 -4.10
CA ALA A 107 -13.60 7.90 -3.77
C ALA A 107 -13.65 6.87 -4.92
N GLU A 108 -13.83 7.32 -6.16
CA GLU A 108 -13.82 6.45 -7.35
C GLU A 108 -12.45 5.83 -7.56
N THR A 109 -11.39 6.64 -7.52
CA THR A 109 -9.99 6.20 -7.63
C THR A 109 -9.64 5.14 -6.58
N VAL A 110 -10.07 5.31 -5.33
CA VAL A 110 -9.87 4.33 -4.26
C VAL A 110 -10.54 3.00 -4.58
N MET A 111 -11.78 3.03 -5.07
CA MET A 111 -12.52 1.82 -5.45
C MET A 111 -11.87 1.10 -6.63
N GLU A 112 -11.54 1.82 -7.71
CA GLU A 112 -10.90 1.26 -8.90
C GLU A 112 -9.55 0.60 -8.58
N MET A 113 -8.73 1.26 -7.76
CA MET A 113 -7.44 0.72 -7.34
C MET A 113 -7.61 -0.52 -6.45
N ALA A 114 -8.56 -0.52 -5.52
CA ALA A 114 -8.86 -1.70 -4.69
C ALA A 114 -9.38 -2.87 -5.55
N ASP A 115 -10.19 -2.61 -6.57
CA ASP A 115 -10.64 -3.61 -7.54
C ASP A 115 -9.46 -4.19 -8.32
N LYS A 116 -8.60 -3.32 -8.86
CA LYS A 116 -7.41 -3.73 -9.59
C LYS A 116 -6.46 -4.59 -8.75
N MET A 117 -6.26 -4.24 -7.47
CA MET A 117 -5.44 -5.02 -6.55
C MET A 117 -6.00 -6.44 -6.35
N VAL A 118 -7.31 -6.57 -6.15
CA VAL A 118 -7.97 -7.87 -5.93
C VAL A 118 -7.93 -8.71 -7.21
N ASP A 119 -8.21 -8.11 -8.36
CA ASP A 119 -8.18 -8.80 -9.65
C ASP A 119 -6.77 -9.29 -10.01
N SER A 120 -5.77 -8.46 -9.73
CA SER A 120 -4.36 -8.81 -9.90
C SER A 120 -3.94 -10.03 -9.08
N VAL A 121 -4.33 -10.08 -7.80
CA VAL A 121 -4.09 -11.25 -6.95
C VAL A 121 -4.85 -12.47 -7.46
N ARG A 122 -6.11 -12.30 -7.90
CA ARG A 122 -6.91 -13.40 -8.43
C ARG A 122 -6.24 -14.05 -9.63
N GLU A 123 -5.76 -13.26 -10.58
CA GLU A 123 -5.06 -13.74 -11.77
C GLU A 123 -3.75 -14.49 -11.41
N LEU A 124 -2.97 -14.00 -10.44
CA LEU A 124 -1.78 -14.72 -9.96
C LEU A 124 -2.12 -16.06 -9.30
N VAL A 125 -3.21 -16.13 -8.55
CA VAL A 125 -3.71 -17.36 -7.92
C VAL A 125 -4.16 -18.36 -8.98
N GLU A 126 -4.93 -17.92 -9.97
CA GLU A 126 -5.40 -18.75 -11.09
C GLU A 126 -4.23 -19.34 -11.89
N ARG A 127 -3.16 -18.57 -12.08
CA ARG A 127 -1.91 -19.01 -12.74
C ARG A 127 -0.98 -19.85 -11.87
N LYS A 128 -1.35 -20.13 -10.61
CA LYS A 128 -0.51 -20.85 -9.62
C LYS A 128 0.83 -20.16 -9.33
N LEU A 129 0.88 -18.82 -9.41
CA LEU A 129 2.06 -18.00 -9.15
C LEU A 129 2.09 -17.44 -7.70
N GLU A 130 1.29 -18.01 -6.80
CA GLU A 130 1.06 -17.47 -5.46
C GLU A 130 2.32 -17.42 -4.58
N VAL A 131 3.13 -18.49 -4.59
CA VAL A 131 4.25 -18.66 -3.65
C VAL A 131 5.32 -17.58 -3.82
N GLY A 132 5.60 -17.18 -5.07
CA GLY A 132 6.60 -16.16 -5.38
C GLY A 132 6.10 -14.73 -5.16
N PHE A 133 4.83 -14.46 -5.47
CA PHE A 133 4.29 -13.10 -5.55
C PHE A 133 3.37 -12.78 -4.37
N VAL A 134 2.20 -13.42 -4.34
CA VAL A 134 1.11 -13.11 -3.41
C VAL A 134 1.54 -13.32 -1.97
N ARG A 135 2.22 -14.43 -1.67
CA ARG A 135 2.66 -14.73 -0.31
C ARG A 135 3.68 -13.70 0.22
N ARG A 136 4.57 -13.22 -0.66
CA ARG A 136 5.54 -12.17 -0.31
C ARG A 136 4.82 -10.85 -0.08
N ALA A 137 3.97 -10.44 -1.02
CA ALA A 137 3.18 -9.22 -0.90
C ALA A 137 2.34 -9.21 0.39
N PHE A 138 1.69 -10.33 0.76
CA PHE A 138 0.88 -10.38 1.97
C PHE A 138 1.68 -10.29 3.27
N ARG A 139 2.91 -10.84 3.30
CA ARG A 139 3.80 -10.68 4.46
C ARG A 139 4.25 -9.22 4.62
N ASP A 140 4.62 -8.58 3.52
CA ASP A 140 5.04 -7.18 3.53
C ASP A 140 3.84 -6.26 3.83
N PHE A 141 2.65 -6.64 3.35
CA PHE A 141 1.38 -5.96 3.62
C PHE A 141 1.04 -5.98 5.11
N GLU A 142 1.24 -7.12 5.80
CA GLU A 142 1.08 -7.18 7.25
C GLU A 142 1.96 -6.17 8.00
N ILE A 143 3.21 -5.99 7.56
CA ILE A 143 4.15 -5.04 8.17
C ILE A 143 3.66 -3.61 7.95
N ILE A 144 3.24 -3.27 6.73
CA ILE A 144 2.74 -1.94 6.39
C ILE A 144 1.46 -1.61 7.15
N VAL A 145 0.48 -2.52 7.20
CA VAL A 145 -0.77 -2.32 7.94
C VAL A 145 -0.48 -2.04 9.42
N LYS A 146 0.39 -2.82 10.05
CA LYS A 146 0.74 -2.61 11.47
C LYS A 146 1.35 -1.23 11.72
N LYS A 147 2.18 -0.73 10.82
CA LYS A 147 2.77 0.62 10.93
C LYS A 147 1.76 1.72 10.69
N GLN A 148 0.92 1.60 9.66
CA GLN A 148 -0.05 2.64 9.33
C GLN A 148 -1.22 2.73 10.32
N MET A 149 -1.55 1.64 11.01
CA MET A 149 -2.63 1.64 12.01
C MET A 149 -2.44 2.68 13.12
N GLU A 150 -1.22 3.18 13.35
CA GLU A 150 -0.93 4.24 14.33
C GLU A 150 -1.67 5.56 14.02
N TRP A 151 -2.05 5.82 12.77
CA TRP A 151 -2.79 7.02 12.36
C TRP A 151 -4.15 6.74 11.72
N TYR A 152 -4.59 5.49 11.68
CA TYR A 152 -5.87 5.13 11.07
C TYR A 152 -7.05 5.78 11.79
N ARG A 153 -7.97 6.31 11.00
CA ARG A 153 -9.33 6.65 11.41
C ARG A 153 -10.27 5.57 10.89
N MET A 154 -11.56 5.78 11.13
CA MET A 154 -12.59 4.79 10.79
C MET A 154 -12.66 4.46 9.29
N ASN A 155 -12.26 5.37 8.39
CA ASN A 155 -12.30 5.12 6.95
C ASN A 155 -11.19 4.14 6.54
N GLU A 156 -9.97 4.32 7.06
CA GLU A 156 -8.81 3.46 6.78
C GLU A 156 -9.02 2.06 7.37
N TYR A 157 -9.59 1.96 8.57
CA TYR A 157 -10.02 0.69 9.16
C TYR A 157 -11.02 -0.05 8.27
N LYS A 158 -12.07 0.64 7.80
CA LYS A 158 -13.10 0.06 6.93
C LYS A 158 -12.54 -0.39 5.57
N LEU A 159 -11.70 0.43 4.95
CA LEU A 159 -11.04 0.10 3.69
C LEU A 159 -10.18 -1.16 3.84
N THR A 160 -9.30 -1.17 4.86
CA THR A 160 -8.39 -2.30 5.10
C THR A 160 -9.16 -3.58 5.37
N LYS A 161 -10.22 -3.53 6.20
CA LYS A 161 -11.09 -4.68 6.48
C LYS A 161 -11.80 -5.18 5.21
N SER A 162 -12.35 -4.27 4.42
CA SER A 162 -13.01 -4.60 3.15
C SER A 162 -12.04 -5.29 2.17
N LEU A 163 -10.85 -4.72 1.98
CA LEU A 163 -9.82 -5.28 1.09
C LEU A 163 -9.36 -6.67 1.56
N LEU A 164 -9.08 -6.85 2.86
CA LEU A 164 -8.69 -8.13 3.43
C LEU A 164 -9.75 -9.21 3.19
N HIS A 165 -11.02 -8.89 3.42
CA HIS A 165 -12.12 -9.82 3.15
C HIS A 165 -12.16 -10.22 1.66
N ARG A 166 -12.09 -9.22 0.76
CA ARG A 166 -12.12 -9.45 -0.69
C ARG A 166 -10.97 -10.32 -1.18
N LEU A 167 -9.77 -10.13 -0.65
CA LEU A 167 -8.60 -10.98 -0.93
C LEU A 167 -8.77 -12.40 -0.36
N TYR A 168 -9.30 -12.53 0.85
CA TYR A 168 -9.46 -13.81 1.54
C TYR A 168 -10.42 -14.77 0.83
N VAL A 169 -11.47 -14.24 0.22
CA VAL A 169 -12.49 -15.04 -0.49
C VAL A 169 -12.08 -15.44 -1.91
N ILE A 170 -10.89 -15.06 -2.39
CA ILE A 170 -10.38 -15.51 -3.70
C ILE A 170 -10.33 -17.04 -3.74
N LYS A 171 -10.99 -17.61 -4.75
CA LYS A 171 -11.04 -19.06 -4.98
C LYS A 171 -9.68 -19.57 -5.45
N GLY A 172 -9.27 -20.73 -4.95
CA GLY A 172 -7.99 -21.36 -5.32
C GLY A 172 -6.77 -20.88 -4.53
N MET A 173 -6.90 -19.83 -3.71
CA MET A 173 -5.82 -19.35 -2.86
C MET A 173 -5.47 -20.37 -1.77
N THR A 174 -4.17 -20.60 -1.56
CA THR A 174 -3.69 -21.55 -0.56
C THR A 174 -4.00 -21.11 0.87
N MET A 175 -4.06 -22.08 1.78
CA MET A 175 -4.24 -21.81 3.20
C MET A 175 -3.11 -20.95 3.78
N ASP A 176 -1.88 -21.08 3.28
CA ASP A 176 -0.74 -20.30 3.77
C ASP A 176 -0.95 -18.80 3.55
N SER A 177 -1.43 -18.38 2.37
CA SER A 177 -1.73 -16.98 2.09
C SER A 177 -2.98 -16.49 2.84
N LYS A 178 -4.02 -17.34 2.93
CA LYS A 178 -5.22 -17.03 3.73
C LYS A 178 -4.92 -16.82 5.22
N MET A 179 -3.99 -17.59 5.79
CA MET A 179 -3.58 -17.45 7.18
C MET A 179 -2.89 -16.10 7.45
N VAL A 180 -2.15 -15.57 6.48
CA VAL A 180 -1.57 -14.22 6.60
C VAL A 180 -2.67 -13.16 6.60
N LEU A 181 -3.60 -13.21 5.64
CA LEU A 181 -4.74 -12.28 5.58
C LEU A 181 -5.60 -12.33 6.85
N TRP A 182 -5.88 -13.53 7.37
CA TRP A 182 -6.63 -13.71 8.61
C TRP A 182 -5.92 -13.06 9.80
N ARG A 183 -4.59 -13.27 9.93
CA ARG A 183 -3.80 -12.66 10.99
C ARG A 183 -3.85 -11.14 10.92
N ILE A 184 -3.73 -10.55 9.72
CA ILE A 184 -3.87 -9.10 9.53
C ILE A 184 -5.27 -8.65 9.97
N ASN A 185 -6.33 -9.35 9.55
CA ASN A 185 -7.71 -8.99 9.92
C ASN A 185 -7.92 -8.98 11.44
N VAL A 186 -7.36 -9.96 12.17
CA VAL A 186 -7.43 -9.98 13.64
C VAL A 186 -6.77 -8.74 14.25
N PHE A 187 -5.63 -8.27 13.72
CA PHE A 187 -5.00 -7.04 14.19
C PHE A 187 -5.87 -5.81 13.90
N VAL A 188 -6.39 -5.70 12.67
CA VAL A 188 -7.24 -4.60 12.23
C VAL A 188 -8.52 -4.52 13.05
N GLU A 189 -9.17 -5.65 13.34
CA GLU A 189 -10.39 -5.69 14.16
C GLU A 189 -10.16 -5.24 15.59
N ARG A 190 -9.03 -5.62 16.20
CA ARG A 190 -8.66 -5.15 17.54
C ARG A 190 -8.42 -3.65 17.56
N GLY A 191 -7.58 -3.14 16.64
CA GLY A 191 -7.31 -1.71 16.56
C GLY A 191 -8.57 -0.88 16.30
N MET A 192 -9.48 -1.38 15.46
CA MET A 192 -10.77 -0.72 15.21
C MET A 192 -11.66 -0.70 16.46
N ALA A 193 -11.70 -1.79 17.24
CA ALA A 193 -12.48 -1.85 18.47
C ALA A 193 -11.93 -0.89 19.54
N ASP A 194 -10.60 -0.84 19.69
CA ASP A 194 -9.92 0.07 20.62
C ASP A 194 -10.17 1.54 20.24
N HIS A 195 -10.15 1.87 18.94
CA HIS A 195 -10.47 3.20 18.44
C HIS A 195 -11.94 3.60 18.69
N VAL A 196 -12.90 2.68 18.61
CA VAL A 196 -14.32 2.98 18.88
C VAL A 196 -14.58 3.19 20.38
N ALA A 197 -13.75 2.59 21.24
CA ALA A 197 -13.88 2.70 22.69
C ALA A 197 -13.20 3.96 23.28
N ALA A 198 -12.31 4.62 22.52
CA ALA A 198 -11.60 5.84 22.90
C ALA A 198 -12.41 7.11 22.57
#